data_AF-A0AA38Y9C4-F1
#
_entry.id   AF-A0AA38Y9C4-F1
#
_cell.length_a   1.000
_cell.length_b   1.000
_cell.length_c   1.000
_cell.angle_alpha   90.00
_cell.angle_beta   90.00
_cell.angle_gamma   90.00
#
_symmetry.space_group_name_H-M   'P 1'
#
loop_
_entity.id
_entity.type
_entity.pdbx_description
1 polymer ?
#
loop_
_entity_poly.entity_id
_entity_poly.type
_entity_poly.pdbx_seq_one_letter_code
_entity_poly.pdbx_strand_id
1 'polypeptide(L)'
;MTMIAANTNSSSDGERLQKGLMFAQQSVGPQHTYSDSTMATSTSNIAFVLVPGSFSPASYYDKLVPLLEARGHRAHPTELKSANDGEGAVVSMYEDADAIRETIEKLADQGKSVVLAMNSYGGLPGTQAARGLSKAERQAAGKPGALVGLVYLSSFMLGEGDYINRVMAGRMPDNTQTSTDYLAMNPRTDAEYIFAHVGPDEKAEYASRLRKHSSRTFQDPLTYAGYLKVPATYLVCTDDPVIPPELQRELVDQARGKGAVVVTKEVHSDHVPMISHPEEVAEVLLEAAERGLQN
;
A
#
# COMPACT_ATOMS: atom_id res chain seq x y z
N MET A 1 10.05 62.40 -2.72
CA MET A 1 9.09 63.35 -2.14
C MET A 1 8.15 62.53 -1.26
N THR A 2 8.48 62.34 0.02
CA THR A 2 7.99 63.17 1.15
C THR A 2 6.62 62.63 1.60
N MET A 3 6.33 62.23 2.85
CA MET A 3 7.06 62.07 4.12
C MET A 3 6.06 61.46 5.15
N ILE A 4 6.55 60.71 6.15
CA ILE A 4 6.32 60.86 7.63
C ILE A 4 4.88 60.74 8.19
N ALA A 5 4.61 60.29 9.41
CA ALA A 5 5.30 59.52 10.46
C ALA A 5 4.33 59.38 11.66
N ALA A 6 4.65 58.43 12.54
CA ALA A 6 4.73 58.51 14.01
C ALA A 6 3.64 59.18 14.87
N ASN A 7 3.23 58.49 15.93
CA ASN A 7 3.54 58.76 17.37
C ASN A 7 2.50 58.04 18.25
N THR A 8 2.87 57.12 19.15
CA THR A 8 3.45 57.25 20.51
C THR A 8 2.59 57.94 21.56
N ASN A 9 2.56 57.30 22.73
CA ASN A 9 2.47 57.78 24.13
C ASN A 9 1.23 57.32 24.91
N SER A 10 1.24 57.14 26.22
CA SER A 10 2.23 56.85 27.28
C SER A 10 1.48 57.00 28.62
N SER A 11 1.95 56.34 29.69
CA SER A 11 1.80 56.75 31.12
C SER A 11 0.38 56.64 31.74
N SER A 12 0.13 56.43 33.03
CA SER A 12 0.90 56.56 34.29
C SER A 12 0.15 55.89 35.46
N ASP A 13 0.91 55.35 36.42
CA ASP A 13 0.83 55.46 37.90
C ASP A 13 -0.49 55.41 38.72
N GLY A 14 -0.39 54.72 39.87
CA GLY A 14 -1.25 54.94 41.04
C GLY A 14 -1.09 53.91 42.17
N GLU A 15 -0.28 54.22 43.18
CA GLU A 15 -0.03 53.43 44.41
C GLU A 15 -1.17 53.44 45.46
N ARG A 16 -1.06 52.47 46.40
CA ARG A 16 -1.45 52.41 47.84
C ARG A 16 -2.72 51.65 48.23
N LEU A 17 -2.55 50.58 49.03
CA LEU A 17 -2.73 50.62 50.50
C LEU A 17 -2.41 49.26 51.17
N GLN A 18 -1.74 49.33 52.33
CA GLN A 18 -1.34 48.23 53.21
C GLN A 18 -2.48 47.63 54.06
N LYS A 19 -2.34 46.35 54.41
CA LYS A 19 -2.65 45.62 55.68
C LYS A 19 -2.72 44.12 55.29
N GLY A 20 -1.95 43.15 55.77
CA GLY A 20 -1.33 42.92 57.07
C GLY A 20 -1.97 41.69 57.70
N LEU A 21 -1.45 40.47 57.46
CA LEU A 21 -1.56 39.33 58.39
C LEU A 21 -0.58 38.19 58.03
N MET A 22 0.09 37.67 59.06
CA MET A 22 1.09 36.59 59.03
C MET A 22 0.47 35.21 58.75
N PHE A 23 1.18 34.30 58.08
CA PHE A 23 1.79 33.08 58.65
C PHE A 23 2.29 32.08 57.57
N ALA A 24 3.32 31.34 57.96
CA ALA A 24 3.80 30.05 57.45
C ALA A 24 4.68 30.02 56.18
N GLN A 25 5.98 29.82 56.42
CA GLN A 25 6.93 29.25 55.47
C GLN A 25 6.51 27.81 55.12
N GLN A 26 6.39 27.50 53.84
CA GLN A 26 6.49 26.14 53.33
C GLN A 26 7.61 26.06 52.29
N SER A 27 8.42 25.01 52.44
CA SER A 27 9.62 24.66 51.71
C SER A 27 9.39 24.48 50.21
N VAL A 28 10.28 25.06 49.42
CA VAL A 28 10.41 24.82 47.97
C VAL A 28 10.88 23.38 47.74
N GLY A 29 10.02 22.55 47.14
CA GLY A 29 10.38 21.23 46.62
C GLY A 29 11.09 21.34 45.25
N PRO A 30 11.80 20.29 44.81
CA PRO A 30 12.71 20.37 43.66
C PRO A 30 11.92 20.59 42.36
N GLN A 31 12.38 21.54 41.55
CA GLN A 31 11.96 21.66 40.15
C GLN A 31 12.29 20.35 39.43
N HIS A 32 11.25 19.60 39.03
CA HIS A 32 11.40 18.52 38.06
C HIS A 32 11.79 19.13 36.72
N THR A 33 13.06 18.93 36.35
CA THR A 33 13.52 19.03 34.98
C THR A 33 12.77 18.01 34.16
N TYR A 34 11.88 18.44 33.28
CA TYR A 34 11.36 17.59 32.22
C TYR A 34 12.54 17.26 31.29
N SER A 35 13.08 16.05 31.44
CA SER A 35 13.96 15.49 30.42
C SER A 35 13.11 15.27 29.18
N ASP A 36 13.47 15.94 28.11
CA ASP A 36 12.94 15.71 26.77
C ASP A 36 13.35 14.29 26.34
N SER A 37 12.56 13.29 26.75
CA SER A 37 12.73 11.94 26.23
C SER A 37 12.14 11.94 24.84
N THR A 38 13.01 12.07 23.84
CA THR A 38 12.71 11.59 22.49
C THR A 38 12.22 10.16 22.62
N MET A 39 10.90 9.96 22.52
CA MET A 39 10.29 8.66 22.35
C MET A 39 10.89 8.09 21.06
N ALA A 40 11.89 7.21 21.20
CA ALA A 40 12.26 6.32 20.12
C ALA A 40 10.99 5.54 19.78
N THR A 41 10.36 5.85 18.64
CA THR A 41 9.23 5.10 18.15
C THR A 41 9.69 3.65 18.00
N SER A 42 9.27 2.79 18.94
CA SER A 42 9.48 1.35 18.85
C SER A 42 8.88 0.90 17.53
N THR A 43 9.73 0.60 16.54
CA THR A 43 9.27 0.12 15.24
C THR A 43 8.41 -1.12 15.47
N SER A 44 7.20 -1.10 14.95
CA SER A 44 6.27 -2.22 15.14
C SER A 44 6.87 -3.51 14.58
N ASN A 45 6.35 -4.65 15.05
CA ASN A 45 6.75 -5.95 14.48
C ASN A 45 6.12 -6.22 13.11
N ILE A 46 5.33 -5.28 12.58
CA ILE A 46 4.65 -5.40 11.29
C ILE A 46 5.51 -4.77 10.19
N ALA A 47 5.65 -5.48 9.08
CA ALA A 47 6.23 -4.96 7.85
C ALA A 47 5.22 -5.07 6.70
N PHE A 48 5.06 -4.01 5.94
CA PHE A 48 4.22 -3.98 4.74
C PHE A 48 5.09 -4.20 3.51
N VAL A 49 4.73 -5.15 2.65
CA VAL A 49 5.31 -5.32 1.32
C VAL A 49 4.28 -4.81 0.32
N LEU A 50 4.67 -3.84 -0.51
CA LEU A 50 3.76 -3.12 -1.41
C LEU A 50 4.11 -3.47 -2.87
N VAL A 51 3.19 -4.15 -3.56
CA VAL A 51 3.41 -4.71 -4.89
C VAL A 51 2.57 -3.98 -5.93
N PRO A 52 3.21 -3.24 -6.86
CA PRO A 52 2.50 -2.44 -7.85
C PRO A 52 1.80 -3.31 -8.90
N GLY A 53 0.95 -2.66 -9.71
CA GLY A 53 0.32 -3.25 -10.88
C GLY A 53 1.27 -3.42 -12.07
N SER A 54 0.72 -3.83 -13.21
CA SER A 54 1.46 -3.91 -14.47
C SER A 54 1.88 -2.50 -14.88
N PHE A 55 2.97 -2.41 -15.65
CA PHE A 55 3.59 -1.14 -16.10
C PHE A 55 4.05 -0.20 -14.99
N SER A 56 3.82 -0.52 -13.72
CA SER A 56 3.90 0.43 -12.62
C SER A 56 5.20 0.22 -11.83
N PRO A 57 5.98 1.28 -11.58
CA PRO A 57 7.16 1.21 -10.72
C PRO A 57 6.79 1.17 -9.23
N ALA A 58 7.72 0.71 -8.39
CA ALA A 58 7.56 0.75 -6.94
C ALA A 58 7.33 2.17 -6.38
N SER A 59 7.77 3.21 -7.10
CA SER A 59 7.57 4.62 -6.74
C SER A 59 6.10 5.07 -6.72
N TYR A 60 5.14 4.26 -7.16
CA TYR A 60 3.70 4.57 -7.01
C TYR A 60 3.20 4.56 -5.57
N TYR A 61 4.01 4.07 -4.64
CA TYR A 61 3.70 4.06 -3.21
C TYR A 61 4.31 5.26 -2.45
N ASP A 62 4.78 6.29 -3.14
CA ASP A 62 5.43 7.47 -2.55
C ASP A 62 4.53 8.24 -1.56
N LYS A 63 3.21 8.25 -1.78
CA LYS A 63 2.23 8.81 -0.81
C LYS A 63 1.87 7.86 0.32
N LEU A 64 1.84 6.55 0.06
CA LEU A 64 1.42 5.54 1.05
C LEU A 64 2.50 5.24 2.09
N VAL A 65 3.76 5.15 1.65
CA VAL A 65 4.89 4.79 2.54
C VAL A 65 5.00 5.74 3.75
N PRO A 66 5.01 7.08 3.58
CA PRO A 66 5.09 8.01 4.72
C PRO A 66 3.94 7.84 5.72
N LEU A 67 2.73 7.50 5.26
CA LEU A 67 1.57 7.31 6.14
C LEU A 67 1.71 6.09 7.05
N LEU A 68 2.29 5.00 6.53
CA LEU A 68 2.57 3.78 7.30
C LEU A 68 3.75 3.99 8.25
N GLU A 69 4.79 4.70 7.79
CA GLU A 69 5.97 5.02 8.61
C GLU A 69 5.66 5.97 9.75
N ALA A 70 4.80 6.97 9.54
CA ALA A 70 4.32 7.87 10.58
C ALA A 70 3.58 7.12 11.71
N ARG A 71 3.02 5.94 11.40
CA ARG A 71 2.38 5.05 12.37
C ARG A 71 3.34 4.00 12.95
N GLY A 72 4.63 4.11 12.68
CA GLY A 72 5.68 3.26 13.26
C GLY A 72 5.89 1.92 12.56
N HIS A 73 5.34 1.73 11.36
CA HIS A 73 5.52 0.52 10.55
C HIS A 73 6.58 0.72 9.48
N ARG A 74 7.21 -0.37 9.03
CA ARG A 74 8.08 -0.34 7.84
C ARG A 74 7.28 -0.74 6.62
N ALA A 75 7.45 0.01 5.54
CA ALA A 75 6.85 -0.29 4.24
C ALA A 75 7.96 -0.53 3.21
N HIS A 76 7.77 -1.56 2.39
CA HIS A 76 8.73 -2.05 1.42
C HIS A 76 8.06 -2.10 0.04
N PRO A 77 8.08 -1.00 -0.72
CA PRO A 77 7.73 -1.02 -2.14
C PRO A 77 8.65 -1.98 -2.89
N THR A 78 8.05 -2.86 -3.70
CA THR A 78 8.76 -3.91 -4.44
C THR A 78 8.75 -3.61 -5.93
N GLU A 79 9.90 -3.78 -6.57
CA GLU A 79 10.02 -3.73 -8.02
C GLU A 79 9.66 -5.08 -8.64
N LEU A 80 8.89 -5.06 -9.71
CA LEU A 80 8.57 -6.24 -10.51
C LEU A 80 9.60 -6.38 -11.64
N LYS A 81 10.14 -7.58 -11.84
CA LYS A 81 11.07 -7.89 -12.93
C LYS A 81 10.39 -7.73 -14.29
N SER A 82 9.08 -7.99 -14.34
CA SER A 82 8.27 -7.84 -15.54
C SER A 82 8.01 -6.39 -15.95
N ALA A 83 8.15 -5.42 -15.05
CA ALA A 83 7.95 -3.99 -15.30
C ALA A 83 9.31 -3.27 -15.41
N ASN A 84 9.82 -3.15 -16.64
CA ASN A 84 11.15 -2.64 -16.93
C ASN A 84 11.16 -1.75 -18.19
N ASP A 85 12.34 -1.39 -18.68
CA ASP A 85 12.54 -0.57 -19.90
C ASP A 85 12.19 -1.31 -21.22
N GLY A 86 11.85 -2.61 -21.12
CA GLY A 86 11.63 -3.56 -22.21
C GLY A 86 12.90 -3.89 -22.97
N GLU A 87 14.06 -3.77 -22.32
CA GLU A 87 15.34 -4.22 -22.84
C GLU A 87 15.68 -5.58 -22.22
N GLY A 88 15.60 -6.64 -23.03
CA GLY A 88 15.97 -8.00 -22.60
C GLY A 88 14.87 -9.03 -22.83
N ALA A 89 15.08 -10.22 -22.27
CA ALA A 89 14.13 -11.31 -22.39
C ALA A 89 12.83 -10.99 -21.64
N VAL A 90 11.70 -11.47 -22.16
CA VAL A 90 10.44 -11.51 -21.42
C VAL A 90 10.57 -12.43 -20.21
N VAL A 91 10.05 -11.99 -19.09
CA VAL A 91 9.99 -12.79 -17.85
C VAL A 91 8.57 -13.25 -17.59
N SER A 92 8.42 -14.34 -16.85
CA SER A 92 7.13 -14.87 -16.43
C SER A 92 6.66 -14.22 -15.11
N MET A 93 5.38 -14.37 -14.82
CA MET A 93 4.79 -14.02 -13.52
C MET A 93 5.48 -14.74 -12.35
N TYR A 94 6.09 -15.90 -12.60
CA TYR A 94 6.81 -16.63 -11.55
C TYR A 94 8.08 -15.93 -11.08
N GLU A 95 8.83 -15.26 -11.96
CA GLU A 95 10.02 -14.50 -11.56
C GLU A 95 9.68 -13.29 -10.68
N ASP A 96 8.50 -12.69 -10.91
CA ASP A 96 7.94 -11.66 -10.02
C ASP A 96 7.50 -12.25 -8.69
N ALA A 97 6.83 -13.42 -8.71
CA ALA A 97 6.45 -14.12 -7.49
C ALA A 97 7.67 -14.48 -6.63
N ASP A 98 8.76 -14.91 -7.25
CA ASP A 98 10.03 -15.19 -6.57
C ASP A 98 10.63 -13.93 -5.93
N ALA A 99 10.63 -12.80 -6.63
CA ALA A 99 11.13 -11.53 -6.09
C ALA A 99 10.31 -11.02 -4.88
N ILE A 100 8.98 -11.15 -4.97
CA ILE A 100 8.06 -10.83 -3.87
C ILE A 100 8.32 -11.78 -2.69
N ARG A 101 8.42 -13.09 -2.98
CA ARG A 101 8.70 -14.12 -1.99
C ARG A 101 10.00 -13.84 -1.23
N GLU A 102 11.09 -13.56 -1.92
CA GLU A 102 12.39 -13.26 -1.31
C GLU A 102 12.29 -12.10 -0.31
N THR A 103 11.53 -11.07 -0.66
CA THR A 103 11.29 -9.91 0.22
C THR A 103 10.50 -10.32 1.47
N ILE A 104 9.41 -11.09 1.31
CA ILE A 104 8.59 -11.57 2.43
C ILE A 104 9.41 -12.50 3.34
N GLU A 105 10.14 -13.46 2.77
CA GLU A 105 10.98 -14.41 3.53
C GLU A 105 12.05 -13.69 4.33
N LYS A 106 12.75 -12.74 3.72
CA LYS A 106 13.78 -11.93 4.39
C LYS A 106 13.22 -11.21 5.61
N LEU A 107 12.02 -10.64 5.52
CA LEU A 107 11.37 -9.93 6.64
C LEU A 107 10.85 -10.92 7.69
N ALA A 108 10.20 -12.00 7.25
CA ALA A 108 9.65 -13.01 8.15
C ALA A 108 10.74 -13.79 8.91
N ASP A 109 11.92 -14.01 8.31
CA ASP A 109 13.07 -14.63 8.98
C ASP A 109 13.68 -13.70 10.05
N GLN A 110 13.43 -12.39 9.98
CA GLN A 110 13.74 -11.43 11.04
C GLN A 110 12.67 -11.37 12.15
N GLY A 111 11.68 -12.27 12.12
CA GLY A 111 10.59 -12.33 13.10
C GLY A 111 9.43 -11.38 12.81
N LYS A 112 9.39 -10.73 11.64
CA LYS A 112 8.32 -9.80 11.28
C LYS A 112 7.01 -10.53 10.95
N SER A 113 5.91 -9.88 11.31
CA SER A 113 4.57 -10.17 10.78
C SER A 113 4.38 -9.36 9.50
N VAL A 114 4.34 -10.03 8.37
CA VAL A 114 4.32 -9.38 7.05
C VAL A 114 2.89 -9.25 6.54
N VAL A 115 2.52 -8.08 6.05
CA VAL A 115 1.28 -7.85 5.29
C VAL A 115 1.66 -7.52 3.84
N LEU A 116 1.09 -8.24 2.90
CA LEU A 116 1.34 -8.06 1.47
C LEU A 116 0.18 -7.30 0.84
N ALA A 117 0.42 -6.07 0.40
CA ALA A 117 -0.55 -5.27 -0.33
C ALA A 117 -0.23 -5.27 -1.82
N MET A 118 -1.24 -5.55 -2.65
CA MET A 118 -1.07 -5.85 -4.07
C MET A 118 -2.10 -5.07 -4.88
N ASN A 119 -1.65 -4.26 -5.83
CA ASN A 119 -2.54 -3.56 -6.75
C ASN A 119 -2.61 -4.26 -8.11
N SER A 120 -3.80 -4.32 -8.73
CA SER A 120 -3.97 -4.75 -10.11
C SER A 120 -3.30 -6.11 -10.40
N TYR A 121 -2.46 -6.18 -11.44
CA TYR A 121 -1.58 -7.32 -11.78
C TYR A 121 -0.87 -7.93 -10.56
N GLY A 122 -0.38 -7.12 -9.62
CA GLY A 122 0.43 -7.56 -8.48
C GLY A 122 -0.26 -8.60 -7.59
N GLY A 123 -1.59 -8.70 -7.66
CA GLY A 123 -2.37 -9.75 -6.98
C GLY A 123 -2.01 -11.15 -7.47
N LEU A 124 -1.68 -11.33 -8.74
CA LEU A 124 -1.34 -12.62 -9.32
C LEU A 124 0.01 -13.16 -8.79
N PRO A 125 1.17 -12.50 -9.01
CA PRO A 125 2.45 -12.97 -8.47
C PRO A 125 2.49 -12.90 -6.94
N GLY A 126 1.81 -11.95 -6.30
CA GLY A 126 1.77 -11.87 -4.84
C GLY A 126 0.97 -13.02 -4.20
N THR A 127 -0.13 -13.46 -4.82
CA THR A 127 -0.87 -14.66 -4.39
C THR A 127 -0.01 -15.92 -4.57
N GLN A 128 0.72 -16.02 -5.69
CA GLN A 128 1.65 -17.11 -5.97
C GLN A 128 2.79 -17.16 -4.94
N ALA A 129 3.36 -16.00 -4.57
CA ALA A 129 4.49 -15.87 -3.65
C ALA A 129 4.21 -16.38 -2.24
N ALA A 130 2.94 -16.38 -1.81
CA ALA A 130 2.51 -16.74 -0.46
C ALA A 130 2.72 -18.23 -0.08
N ARG A 131 3.12 -19.09 -1.02
CA ARG A 131 3.29 -20.54 -0.81
C ARG A 131 4.19 -20.87 0.37
N GLY A 132 3.68 -21.55 1.39
CA GLY A 132 4.51 -21.92 2.55
C GLY A 132 4.92 -20.75 3.43
N LEU A 133 4.33 -19.56 3.25
CA LEU A 133 4.65 -18.36 4.01
C LEU A 133 3.61 -18.02 5.07
N SER A 134 2.48 -18.73 5.11
CA SER A 134 1.44 -18.47 6.10
C SER A 134 1.95 -18.68 7.53
N LYS A 135 1.27 -18.05 8.50
CA LYS A 135 1.55 -18.21 9.93
C LYS A 135 1.62 -19.68 10.35
N ALA A 136 0.62 -20.48 9.99
CA ALA A 136 0.56 -21.89 10.33
C ALA A 136 1.72 -22.71 9.73
N GLU A 137 2.02 -22.51 8.44
CA GLU A 137 3.10 -23.23 7.75
C GLU A 137 4.48 -22.89 8.34
N ARG A 138 4.73 -21.60 8.59
CA ARG A 138 6.02 -21.14 9.12
C ARG A 138 6.22 -21.50 10.59
N GLN A 139 5.16 -21.45 11.40
CA GLN A 139 5.20 -21.94 12.79
C GLN A 139 5.49 -23.44 12.85
N ALA A 140 4.84 -24.25 12.01
CA ALA A 140 5.12 -25.68 11.91
C ALA A 140 6.58 -25.97 11.51
N ALA A 141 7.21 -25.06 10.76
CA ALA A 141 8.63 -25.12 10.39
C ALA A 141 9.58 -24.48 11.43
N GLY A 142 9.09 -24.03 12.59
CA GLY A 142 9.90 -23.41 13.65
C GLY A 142 10.49 -22.03 13.25
N LYS A 143 9.86 -21.31 12.33
CA LYS A 143 10.31 -19.99 11.84
C LYS A 143 9.71 -18.83 12.65
N PRO A 144 10.44 -17.71 12.82
CA PRO A 144 10.10 -16.69 13.83
C PRO A 144 9.02 -15.67 13.42
N GLY A 145 8.80 -15.46 12.12
CA GLY A 145 7.79 -14.54 11.57
C GLY A 145 7.02 -15.20 10.43
N ALA A 146 6.05 -14.49 9.85
CA ALA A 146 5.22 -15.05 8.78
C ALA A 146 4.47 -13.99 7.97
N LEU A 147 3.90 -14.41 6.84
CA LEU A 147 2.89 -13.66 6.12
C LEU A 147 1.55 -13.80 6.85
N VAL A 148 1.05 -12.69 7.39
CA VAL A 148 -0.14 -12.65 8.26
C VAL A 148 -1.37 -12.05 7.59
N GLY A 149 -1.22 -11.35 6.47
CA GLY A 149 -2.34 -10.76 5.75
C GLY A 149 -2.05 -10.50 4.28
N LEU A 150 -3.06 -10.71 3.45
CA LEU A 150 -3.10 -10.30 2.05
C LEU A 150 -4.06 -9.13 1.90
N VAL A 151 -3.66 -8.09 1.17
CA VAL A 151 -4.53 -6.96 0.81
C VAL A 151 -4.53 -6.79 -0.69
N TYR A 152 -5.69 -6.95 -1.31
CA TYR A 152 -5.92 -6.74 -2.74
C TYR A 152 -6.51 -5.35 -2.94
N LEU A 153 -5.82 -4.49 -3.69
CA LEU A 153 -6.21 -3.10 -3.98
C LEU A 153 -6.65 -3.02 -5.44
N SER A 154 -7.95 -3.14 -5.72
CA SER A 154 -8.48 -3.37 -7.08
C SER A 154 -7.58 -4.28 -7.93
N SER A 155 -7.58 -5.56 -7.57
CA SER A 155 -6.53 -6.49 -7.97
C SER A 155 -7.05 -7.84 -8.42
N PHE A 156 -6.29 -8.52 -9.27
CA PHE A 156 -6.62 -9.88 -9.70
C PHE A 156 -6.42 -10.87 -8.55
N MET A 157 -7.54 -11.40 -8.03
CA MET A 157 -7.59 -12.47 -7.03
C MET A 157 -8.03 -13.79 -7.71
N LEU A 158 -7.16 -14.32 -8.58
CA LEU A 158 -7.52 -15.42 -9.49
C LEU A 158 -7.48 -16.80 -8.83
N GLY A 159 -8.23 -17.75 -9.39
CA GLY A 159 -8.12 -19.16 -9.04
C GLY A 159 -6.89 -19.85 -9.63
N GLU A 160 -6.49 -20.98 -9.05
CA GLU A 160 -5.49 -21.86 -9.68
C GLU A 160 -5.94 -22.30 -11.08
N GLY A 161 -5.03 -22.24 -12.05
CA GLY A 161 -5.27 -22.50 -13.47
C GLY A 161 -5.82 -21.31 -14.27
N ASP A 162 -6.22 -20.21 -13.62
CA ASP A 162 -6.60 -18.96 -14.30
C ASP A 162 -5.37 -18.07 -14.56
N TYR A 163 -5.50 -17.21 -15.57
CA TYR A 163 -4.53 -16.18 -15.96
C TYR A 163 -5.29 -14.94 -16.46
N ILE A 164 -4.62 -13.77 -16.47
CA ILE A 164 -5.28 -12.48 -16.68
C ILE A 164 -5.97 -12.40 -18.04
N ASN A 165 -5.31 -12.78 -19.14
CA ASN A 165 -5.91 -12.70 -20.47
C ASN A 165 -7.19 -13.53 -20.62
N ARG A 166 -7.30 -14.66 -19.89
CA ARG A 166 -8.53 -15.47 -19.90
C ARG A 166 -9.67 -14.78 -19.17
N VAL A 167 -9.39 -14.16 -18.03
CA VAL A 167 -10.41 -13.46 -17.22
C VAL A 167 -10.87 -12.17 -17.89
N MET A 168 -9.95 -11.49 -18.58
CA MET A 168 -10.21 -10.24 -19.30
C MET A 168 -10.69 -10.45 -20.75
N ALA A 169 -10.80 -11.70 -21.21
CA ALA A 169 -11.24 -12.01 -22.57
C ALA A 169 -12.63 -11.42 -22.84
N GLY A 170 -12.75 -10.65 -23.92
CA GLY A 170 -14.00 -9.96 -24.28
C GLY A 170 -14.36 -8.76 -23.40
N ARG A 171 -13.51 -8.38 -22.45
CA ARG A 171 -13.69 -7.21 -21.56
C ARG A 171 -12.71 -6.06 -21.85
N MET A 172 -11.66 -6.30 -22.64
CA MET A 172 -10.71 -5.29 -23.09
C MET A 172 -11.16 -4.70 -24.44
N PRO A 173 -10.95 -3.40 -24.71
CA PRO A 173 -11.14 -2.83 -26.03
C PRO A 173 -10.22 -3.52 -27.07
N ASP A 174 -10.68 -3.64 -28.32
CA ASP A 174 -9.95 -4.24 -29.46
C ASP A 174 -8.59 -3.57 -29.79
N ASN A 175 -8.21 -2.49 -29.08
CA ASN A 175 -7.01 -1.71 -29.34
C ASN A 175 -5.76 -2.17 -28.56
N THR A 176 -5.83 -3.29 -27.83
CA THR A 176 -4.65 -3.81 -27.13
C THR A 176 -3.62 -4.30 -28.14
N GLN A 177 -2.44 -3.66 -28.14
CA GLN A 177 -1.34 -4.06 -29.01
C GLN A 177 -0.96 -5.52 -28.71
N THR A 178 -1.06 -6.39 -29.72
CA THR A 178 -0.61 -7.78 -29.66
C THR A 178 0.91 -7.86 -29.82
N SER A 179 1.63 -7.25 -28.89
CA SER A 179 3.07 -7.47 -28.79
C SER A 179 3.34 -8.86 -28.22
N THR A 180 4.19 -9.64 -28.89
CA THR A 180 4.63 -10.94 -28.38
C THR A 180 5.60 -10.80 -27.22
N ASP A 181 6.23 -9.63 -27.06
CA ASP A 181 7.38 -9.48 -26.16
C ASP A 181 7.01 -8.54 -25.00
N TYR A 182 7.03 -7.23 -25.22
CA TYR A 182 6.69 -6.23 -24.22
C TYR A 182 5.47 -5.41 -24.63
N LEU A 183 4.55 -5.25 -23.69
CA LEU A 183 3.43 -4.33 -23.77
C LEU A 183 3.90 -2.93 -23.35
N ALA A 184 3.26 -1.91 -23.90
CA ALA A 184 3.46 -0.52 -23.49
C ALA A 184 2.10 0.17 -23.41
N MET A 185 1.93 1.03 -22.41
CA MET A 185 0.78 1.91 -22.31
C MET A 185 1.05 3.23 -23.02
N ASN A 186 0.02 3.81 -23.60
CA ASN A 186 0.06 5.18 -24.07
C ASN A 186 -0.18 6.11 -22.88
N PRO A 187 0.84 6.89 -22.45
CA PRO A 187 0.75 7.74 -21.26
C PRO A 187 -0.24 8.90 -21.40
N ARG A 188 -0.77 9.15 -22.61
CA ARG A 188 -1.82 10.15 -22.84
C ARG A 188 -3.21 9.57 -22.75
N THR A 189 -3.47 8.44 -23.40
CA THR A 189 -4.83 7.89 -23.50
C THR A 189 -5.15 6.95 -22.34
N ASP A 190 -4.18 6.15 -21.93
CA ASP A 190 -4.44 5.09 -20.96
C ASP A 190 -4.36 5.63 -19.52
N ALA A 191 -3.57 6.69 -19.32
CA ALA A 191 -3.46 7.40 -18.04
C ALA A 191 -4.78 8.06 -17.61
N GLU A 192 -5.64 8.44 -18.56
CA GLU A 192 -6.96 9.00 -18.24
C GLU A 192 -7.86 8.01 -17.50
N TYR A 193 -7.69 6.71 -17.77
CA TYR A 193 -8.46 5.65 -17.13
C TYR A 193 -7.83 5.18 -15.81
N ILE A 194 -6.50 5.15 -15.73
CA ILE A 194 -5.79 4.69 -14.53
C ILE A 194 -5.85 5.72 -13.41
N PHE A 195 -5.57 7.00 -13.75
CA PHE A 195 -5.37 8.09 -12.80
C PHE A 195 -6.53 9.08 -12.82
N ALA A 196 -7.77 8.57 -12.90
CA ALA A 196 -8.94 9.40 -13.11
C ALA A 196 -9.24 10.35 -11.94
N HIS A 197 -8.82 10.01 -10.71
CA HIS A 197 -9.15 10.73 -9.49
C HIS A 197 -8.04 11.66 -8.99
N VAL A 198 -7.01 11.90 -9.80
CA VAL A 198 -5.96 12.90 -9.52
C VAL A 198 -5.98 14.06 -10.50
N GLY A 199 -5.41 15.20 -10.09
CA GLY A 199 -5.28 16.39 -10.94
C GLY A 199 -4.41 16.15 -12.18
N PRO A 200 -4.52 16.99 -13.22
CA PRO A 200 -3.83 16.78 -14.50
C PRO A 200 -2.30 16.76 -14.39
N ASP A 201 -1.72 17.61 -13.54
CA ASP A 201 -0.25 17.66 -13.34
C ASP A 201 0.25 16.37 -12.68
N GLU A 202 -0.45 15.91 -11.65
CA GLU A 202 -0.15 14.67 -10.94
C GLU A 202 -0.36 13.43 -11.84
N LYS A 203 -1.43 13.42 -12.61
CA LYS A 203 -1.68 12.40 -13.65
C LYS A 203 -0.50 12.32 -14.62
N ALA A 204 -0.06 13.46 -15.15
CA ALA A 204 1.07 13.51 -16.09
C ALA A 204 2.37 13.04 -15.42
N GLU A 205 2.59 13.40 -14.16
CA GLU A 205 3.75 12.96 -13.38
C GLU A 205 3.77 11.44 -13.23
N TYR A 206 2.71 10.82 -12.70
CA TYR A 206 2.68 9.36 -12.54
C TYR A 206 2.71 8.63 -13.89
N ALA A 207 1.98 9.11 -14.90
CA ALA A 207 2.01 8.54 -16.24
C ALA A 207 3.41 8.58 -16.88
N SER A 208 4.23 9.59 -16.58
CA SER A 208 5.61 9.67 -17.07
C SER A 208 6.53 8.58 -16.51
N ARG A 209 6.14 7.97 -15.39
CA ARG A 209 6.91 6.90 -14.71
C ARG A 209 6.50 5.49 -15.18
N LEU A 210 5.50 5.37 -16.07
CA LEU A 210 5.07 4.10 -16.64
C LEU A 210 6.24 3.39 -17.34
N ARG A 211 6.33 2.08 -17.11
CA ARG A 211 7.31 1.19 -17.70
C ARG A 211 6.67 0.33 -18.78
N LYS A 212 7.49 -0.39 -19.56
CA LYS A 212 6.98 -1.49 -20.38
C LYS A 212 6.74 -2.70 -19.48
N HIS A 213 5.91 -3.63 -19.94
CA HIS A 213 5.58 -4.82 -19.17
C HIS A 213 5.67 -6.09 -20.01
N SER A 214 6.31 -7.12 -19.48
CA SER A 214 6.44 -8.43 -20.15
C SER A 214 5.06 -8.99 -20.47
N SER A 215 4.78 -9.24 -21.76
CA SER A 215 3.47 -9.73 -22.23
C SER A 215 3.14 -11.13 -21.68
N ARG A 216 4.19 -11.93 -21.44
CA ARG A 216 4.10 -13.31 -20.97
C ARG A 216 3.36 -13.44 -19.66
N THR A 217 3.52 -12.48 -18.75
CA THR A 217 2.94 -12.52 -17.41
C THR A 217 1.41 -12.59 -17.41
N PHE A 218 0.77 -12.12 -18.46
CA PHE A 218 -0.69 -12.14 -18.61
C PHE A 218 -1.24 -13.50 -19.03
N GLN A 219 -0.37 -14.44 -19.44
CA GLN A 219 -0.72 -15.79 -19.90
C GLN A 219 -0.30 -16.88 -18.90
N ASP A 220 0.50 -16.52 -17.90
CA ASP A 220 1.00 -17.47 -16.92
C ASP A 220 -0.10 -17.82 -15.90
N PRO A 221 -0.43 -19.11 -15.71
CA PRO A 221 -1.49 -19.51 -14.80
C PRO A 221 -1.05 -19.41 -13.34
N LEU A 222 -1.95 -19.00 -12.47
CA LEU A 222 -1.74 -19.15 -11.03
C LEU A 222 -1.66 -20.64 -10.68
N THR A 223 -0.67 -21.03 -9.88
CA THR A 223 -0.50 -22.43 -9.43
C THR A 223 -0.61 -22.62 -7.93
N TYR A 224 -0.83 -21.52 -7.19
CA TYR A 224 -1.03 -21.55 -5.75
C TYR A 224 -1.95 -20.42 -5.31
N ALA A 225 -3.14 -20.75 -4.83
CA ALA A 225 -4.08 -19.79 -4.28
C ALA A 225 -3.75 -19.45 -2.81
N GLY A 226 -2.76 -18.58 -2.59
CA GLY A 226 -2.31 -18.18 -1.25
C GLY A 226 -3.38 -17.63 -0.31
N TYR A 227 -4.42 -17.01 -0.87
CA TYR A 227 -5.58 -16.51 -0.10
C TYR A 227 -6.42 -17.62 0.55
N LEU A 228 -6.19 -18.89 0.22
CA LEU A 228 -6.79 -20.02 0.94
C LEU A 228 -6.04 -20.36 2.23
N LYS A 229 -4.85 -19.80 2.44
CA LYS A 229 -3.98 -20.05 3.61
C LYS A 229 -3.72 -18.81 4.46
N VAL A 230 -3.86 -17.62 3.89
CA VAL A 230 -3.63 -16.35 4.57
C VAL A 230 -4.92 -15.53 4.50
N PRO A 231 -5.39 -14.94 5.62
CA PRO A 231 -6.59 -14.11 5.61
C PRO A 231 -6.41 -12.93 4.65
N ALA A 232 -7.44 -12.66 3.86
CA ALA A 232 -7.40 -11.65 2.81
C ALA A 232 -8.34 -10.48 3.12
N THR A 233 -7.94 -9.30 2.68
CA THR A 233 -8.77 -8.10 2.58
C THR A 233 -8.79 -7.67 1.13
N TYR A 234 -9.96 -7.34 0.60
CA TYR A 234 -10.11 -6.81 -0.74
C TYR A 234 -10.71 -5.40 -0.66
N LEU A 235 -10.01 -4.42 -1.22
CA LEU A 235 -10.49 -3.05 -1.38
C LEU A 235 -11.01 -2.88 -2.81
N VAL A 236 -12.34 -2.85 -2.93
CA VAL A 236 -13.03 -2.58 -4.19
C VAL A 236 -12.94 -1.09 -4.50
N CYS A 237 -12.42 -0.74 -5.67
CA CYS A 237 -12.41 0.63 -6.17
C CYS A 237 -13.63 0.81 -7.08
N THR A 238 -14.60 1.62 -6.68
CA THR A 238 -15.94 1.66 -7.32
C THR A 238 -15.97 2.36 -8.67
N ASP A 239 -14.93 3.14 -8.99
CA ASP A 239 -14.85 3.93 -10.22
C ASP A 239 -13.74 3.42 -11.13
N ASP A 240 -13.26 2.19 -10.89
CA ASP A 240 -12.17 1.57 -11.64
C ASP A 240 -12.64 1.12 -13.04
N PRO A 241 -12.12 1.74 -14.12
CA PRO A 241 -12.46 1.34 -15.48
C PRO A 241 -11.59 0.20 -16.03
N VAL A 242 -10.49 -0.15 -15.35
CA VAL A 242 -9.52 -1.17 -15.78
C VAL A 242 -9.94 -2.55 -15.31
N ILE A 243 -10.29 -2.68 -14.02
CA ILE A 243 -10.92 -3.86 -13.44
C ILE A 243 -12.27 -3.42 -12.91
N PRO A 244 -13.36 -3.53 -13.69
CA PRO A 244 -14.67 -3.04 -13.27
C PRO A 244 -15.09 -3.56 -11.89
N PRO A 245 -15.76 -2.77 -11.04
CA PRO A 245 -16.15 -3.17 -9.69
C PRO A 245 -16.94 -4.48 -9.64
N GLU A 246 -17.75 -4.75 -10.67
CA GLU A 246 -18.49 -6.00 -10.81
C GLU A 246 -17.55 -7.20 -10.94
N LEU A 247 -16.48 -7.06 -11.73
CA LEU A 247 -15.44 -8.10 -11.86
C LEU A 247 -14.65 -8.24 -10.56
N GLN A 248 -14.31 -7.14 -9.90
CA GLN A 248 -13.64 -7.19 -8.59
C GLN A 248 -14.45 -8.00 -7.57
N ARG A 249 -15.76 -7.75 -7.48
CA ARG A 249 -16.69 -8.50 -6.61
C ARG A 249 -16.83 -9.97 -7.05
N GLU A 250 -16.91 -10.22 -8.36
CA GLU A 250 -16.97 -11.58 -8.91
C GLU A 250 -15.75 -12.42 -8.49
N LEU A 251 -14.54 -11.85 -8.58
CA LEU A 251 -13.30 -12.52 -8.16
C LEU A 251 -13.29 -12.85 -6.66
N VAL A 252 -13.77 -11.92 -5.82
CA VAL A 252 -13.91 -12.14 -4.38
C VAL A 252 -14.90 -13.27 -4.09
N ASP A 253 -16.04 -13.30 -4.76
CA ASP A 253 -17.07 -14.32 -4.55
C ASP A 253 -16.60 -15.70 -5.02
N GLN A 254 -15.85 -15.77 -6.13
CA GLN A 254 -15.19 -17.01 -6.56
C GLN A 254 -14.18 -17.51 -5.52
N ALA A 255 -13.37 -16.61 -4.94
CA ALA A 255 -12.41 -16.98 -3.89
C ALA A 255 -13.13 -17.49 -2.63
N ARG A 256 -14.19 -16.81 -2.18
CA ARG A 256 -15.03 -17.25 -1.05
C ARG A 256 -15.68 -18.60 -1.32
N GLY A 257 -16.17 -18.83 -2.54
CA GLY A 257 -16.72 -20.13 -2.95
C GLY A 257 -15.73 -21.29 -2.87
N LYS A 258 -14.42 -20.99 -2.89
CA LYS A 258 -13.33 -21.97 -2.68
C LYS A 258 -12.85 -22.06 -1.21
N GLY A 259 -13.51 -21.35 -0.29
CA GLY A 259 -13.20 -21.37 1.14
C GLY A 259 -12.25 -20.27 1.63
N ALA A 260 -11.99 -19.24 0.82
CA ALA A 260 -11.19 -18.10 1.24
C ALA A 260 -11.91 -17.25 2.30
N VAL A 261 -11.17 -16.80 3.32
CA VAL A 261 -11.66 -15.80 4.29
C VAL A 261 -11.28 -14.41 3.78
N VAL A 262 -12.25 -13.71 3.18
CA VAL A 262 -12.04 -12.40 2.55
C VAL A 262 -12.93 -11.34 3.16
N VAL A 263 -12.32 -10.33 3.78
CA VAL A 263 -13.01 -9.09 4.17
C VAL A 263 -13.06 -8.15 2.98
N THR A 264 -14.24 -7.68 2.60
CA THR A 264 -14.40 -6.70 1.51
C THR A 264 -14.63 -5.31 2.09
N LYS A 265 -13.94 -4.32 1.53
CA LYS A 265 -14.15 -2.89 1.72
C LYS A 265 -14.35 -2.23 0.36
N GLU A 266 -14.97 -1.07 0.33
CA GLU A 266 -15.13 -0.28 -0.88
C GLU A 266 -14.60 1.14 -0.68
N VAL A 267 -14.07 1.74 -1.75
CA VAL A 267 -13.63 3.13 -1.80
C VAL A 267 -14.02 3.73 -3.14
N HIS A 268 -14.43 5.00 -3.14
CA HIS A 268 -14.76 5.76 -4.33
C HIS A 268 -13.48 6.23 -5.06
N SER A 269 -12.75 5.26 -5.59
CA SER A 269 -11.43 5.44 -6.19
C SER A 269 -11.40 4.94 -7.63
N ASP A 270 -10.48 5.52 -8.39
CA ASP A 270 -9.94 4.98 -9.63
C ASP A 270 -9.08 3.72 -9.38
N HIS A 271 -8.37 3.26 -10.42
CA HIS A 271 -7.59 2.01 -10.42
C HIS A 271 -6.40 1.99 -9.43
N VAL A 272 -5.94 3.16 -8.98
CA VAL A 272 -4.72 3.30 -8.15
C VAL A 272 -5.03 4.02 -6.83
N PRO A 273 -5.79 3.37 -5.92
CA PRO A 273 -6.20 4.00 -4.65
C PRO A 273 -5.03 4.39 -3.76
N MET A 274 -3.85 3.76 -3.92
CA MET A 274 -2.64 4.14 -3.18
C MET A 274 -2.06 5.50 -3.59
N ILE A 275 -2.54 6.08 -4.70
CA ILE A 275 -2.18 7.42 -5.18
C ILE A 275 -3.31 8.41 -4.92
N SER A 276 -4.55 8.04 -5.26
CA SER A 276 -5.72 8.92 -5.17
C SER A 276 -6.34 8.99 -3.77
N HIS A 277 -6.26 7.90 -2.98
CA HIS A 277 -6.83 7.75 -1.63
C HIS A 277 -5.85 7.06 -0.66
N PRO A 278 -4.62 7.59 -0.51
CA PRO A 278 -3.56 6.90 0.23
C PRO A 278 -3.86 6.75 1.73
N GLU A 279 -4.60 7.68 2.34
CA GLU A 279 -5.04 7.58 3.73
C GLU A 279 -6.00 6.40 3.95
N GLU A 280 -7.02 6.25 3.11
CA GLU A 280 -7.96 5.13 3.18
C GLU A 280 -7.23 3.80 2.97
N VAL A 281 -6.29 3.75 2.02
CA VAL A 281 -5.46 2.55 1.81
C VAL A 281 -4.61 2.24 3.03
N ALA A 282 -4.00 3.25 3.67
CA ALA A 282 -3.23 3.04 4.89
C ALA A 282 -4.08 2.43 6.01
N GLU A 283 -5.29 2.93 6.23
CA GLU A 283 -6.22 2.37 7.24
C GLU A 283 -6.61 0.93 6.93
N VAL A 284 -6.91 0.61 5.66
CA VAL A 284 -7.20 -0.77 5.22
C VAL A 284 -6.05 -1.72 5.54
N LEU A 285 -4.81 -1.29 5.29
CA LEU A 285 -3.59 -2.07 5.55
C LEU A 285 -3.38 -2.31 7.05
N LEU A 286 -3.57 -1.29 7.88
CA LEU A 286 -3.41 -1.38 9.33
C LEU A 286 -4.42 -2.35 9.93
N GLU A 287 -5.69 -2.22 9.55
CA GLU A 287 -6.72 -3.16 10.02
C GLU A 287 -6.46 -4.60 9.54
N ALA A 288 -5.93 -4.77 8.32
CA ALA A 288 -5.55 -6.09 7.83
C ALA A 288 -4.40 -6.69 8.66
N ALA A 289 -3.46 -5.86 9.09
CA ALA A 289 -2.38 -6.28 9.99
C ALA A 289 -2.93 -6.71 11.36
N GLU A 290 -3.84 -5.93 11.96
CA GLU A 290 -4.48 -6.27 13.23
C GLU A 290 -5.21 -7.61 13.16
N ARG A 291 -6.02 -7.83 12.11
CA ARG A 291 -6.70 -9.11 11.88
C ARG A 291 -5.72 -10.27 11.70
N GLY A 292 -4.65 -10.06 10.94
CA GLY A 292 -3.63 -11.08 10.69
C GLY A 292 -2.88 -11.52 11.94
N LEU A 293 -2.74 -10.64 12.92
CA LEU A 293 -2.10 -10.96 14.20
C LEU A 293 -3.01 -11.79 15.13
N GLN A 294 -4.32 -11.61 15.03
CA GLN A 294 -5.32 -12.28 15.88
C GLN A 294 -5.62 -13.73 15.47
N ASN A 295 -5.49 -14.06 14.18
CA ASN A 295 -5.67 -15.41 13.62
C ASN A 295 -4.41 -16.26 13.75
#